data_AF-A0A7K0CVW8-F1
#
_entry.id   AF-A0A7K0CVW8-F1
#
_cell.length_a   1.000
_cell.length_b   1.000
_cell.length_c   1.000
_cell.angle_alpha   90.00
_cell.angle_beta   90.00
_cell.angle_gamma   90.00
#
_symmetry.space_group_name_H-M   'P 1'
#
loop_
_entity.id
_entity.type
_entity.pdbx_description
1 polymer ?
#
loop_
_entity_poly.entity_id
_entity_poly.type
_entity_poly.pdbx_seq_one_letter_code
_entity_poly.pdbx_strand_id
1 'polypeptide(L)'
;MVGRMTTAIEPTPADDEFAGMPVESSADPARRANPDRPALRADDPRECIAAVPALLGFVPRRSLVVYLLRQPAGGTGPASLSAVARHDLEPPGRGGWARLATHLTALCVREDTAAVLALIVDDRAGAPHAGKPGMRAGRHRHLMRTLERALAAEHVMLDEVWAVREIAAGQPWWAVEDPAVTGVQSDPAASPIALAEAVDGYRIKASREDLESLVAVDDRLCEQVRPEVDRAGILAGQRFRTAIFRDELDRYRRTLLNRVLDRVATLAAAGTVDARALAETTVALRDPTVRDAVFALAGGHRAEAAARLWAQLCRALTGSDRAEAATLFGYSAYTRGDGVLAGIALRAALDADPDHTIARLLDTALGTGMPPHEIRKLAYSGRAKAAELGVEFDLRADWLQP
;
A
#
# COMPACT_ATOMS: atom_id res chain seq x y z
N MET A 1 1.54 21.65 38.01
CA MET A 1 0.11 22.02 38.06
C MET A 1 -0.14 22.99 36.91
N VAL A 2 -0.46 22.46 35.73
CA VAL A 2 -0.84 23.25 34.54
C VAL A 2 -1.96 22.47 33.87
N GLY A 3 -3.08 23.16 33.63
CA GLY A 3 -4.41 22.57 33.44
C GLY A 3 -4.66 21.97 32.06
N ARG A 4 -5.51 20.94 32.04
CA ARG A 4 -6.19 20.42 30.85
C ARG A 4 -7.12 21.50 30.30
N MET A 5 -6.91 21.94 29.06
CA MET A 5 -7.89 22.74 28.32
C MET A 5 -8.88 21.80 27.63
N THR A 6 -10.16 21.94 27.96
CA THR A 6 -11.28 21.27 27.31
C THR A 6 -12.25 22.36 26.88
N THR A 7 -12.48 22.61 25.59
CA THR A 7 -13.71 23.34 25.16
C THR A 7 -14.05 23.16 23.68
N ALA A 8 -15.36 23.16 23.41
CA ALA A 8 -16.04 23.02 22.12
C ALA A 8 -16.12 24.34 21.33
N ILE A 9 -16.39 24.26 20.02
CA ILE A 9 -16.49 25.40 19.08
C ILE A 9 -17.90 25.42 18.46
N GLU A 10 -18.58 26.56 18.54
CA GLU A 10 -19.72 26.94 17.68
C GLU A 10 -19.31 28.14 16.78
N PRO A 11 -19.91 28.33 15.58
CA PRO A 11 -19.43 29.32 14.61
C PRO A 11 -20.41 30.48 14.39
N THR A 12 -19.91 31.72 14.23
CA THR A 12 -20.44 32.79 13.31
C THR A 12 -19.66 34.11 13.49
N PRO A 13 -19.78 35.12 12.59
CA PRO A 13 -19.47 35.14 11.15
C PRO A 13 -18.46 36.27 10.79
N ALA A 14 -18.15 36.37 9.50
CA ALA A 14 -17.22 37.29 8.85
C ALA A 14 -17.61 38.78 8.92
N ASP A 15 -16.60 39.65 8.75
CA ASP A 15 -16.74 40.92 8.00
C ASP A 15 -15.39 41.31 7.35
N ASP A 16 -15.53 41.88 6.15
CA ASP A 16 -14.54 42.25 5.15
C ASP A 16 -13.62 43.43 5.54
N GLU A 17 -12.45 43.56 4.89
CA GLU A 17 -12.22 44.51 3.77
C GLU A 17 -10.74 44.97 3.59
N PHE A 18 -10.34 45.09 2.31
CA PHE A 18 -9.24 45.88 1.70
C PHE A 18 -7.78 45.35 1.51
N ALA A 19 -7.60 44.74 0.33
CA ALA A 19 -6.76 45.17 -0.82
C ALA A 19 -5.21 45.17 -0.80
N GLY A 20 -4.64 44.44 -1.79
CA GLY A 20 -3.35 44.74 -2.43
C GLY A 20 -2.57 43.51 -2.91
N MET A 21 -2.74 43.10 -4.19
CA MET A 21 -1.91 42.06 -4.82
C MET A 21 -0.55 42.61 -5.29
N PRO A 22 0.49 41.75 -5.31
CA PRO A 22 0.96 41.26 -6.61
C PRO A 22 1.16 39.72 -6.65
N VAL A 23 1.03 39.23 -7.88
CA VAL A 23 1.12 37.87 -8.42
C VAL A 23 2.19 36.97 -7.78
N GLU A 24 1.75 35.92 -7.07
CA GLU A 24 2.52 34.71 -6.77
C GLU A 24 1.71 33.46 -7.13
N SER A 25 2.44 32.46 -7.64
CA SER A 25 2.04 31.09 -7.99
C SER A 25 0.81 30.55 -7.22
N SER A 26 -0.29 30.26 -7.92
CA SER A 26 -1.47 29.65 -7.30
C SER A 26 -1.19 28.18 -6.98
N ALA A 27 -0.57 27.93 -5.84
CA ALA A 27 -0.78 26.70 -5.10
C ALA A 27 -2.28 26.65 -4.78
N ASP A 28 -2.98 25.68 -5.38
CA ASP A 28 -4.41 25.49 -5.24
C ASP A 28 -4.79 25.32 -3.74
N PRO A 29 -5.52 26.27 -3.14
CA PRO A 29 -5.93 26.20 -1.74
C PRO A 29 -7.12 25.26 -1.50
N ALA A 30 -7.50 24.43 -2.50
CA ALA A 30 -8.62 23.50 -2.42
C ALA A 30 -8.27 22.06 -1.98
N ARG A 31 -7.00 21.74 -1.63
CA ARG A 31 -6.70 20.56 -0.77
C ARG A 31 -7.02 20.85 0.71
N ARG A 32 -8.12 21.58 0.97
CA ARG A 32 -8.74 21.61 2.29
C ARG A 32 -9.24 20.20 2.59
N ALA A 33 -8.98 19.76 3.82
CA ALA A 33 -9.52 18.55 4.40
C ALA A 33 -10.94 18.28 3.88
N ASN A 34 -11.16 17.09 3.32
CA ASN A 34 -12.52 16.61 3.13
C ASN A 34 -13.19 16.64 4.52
N PRO A 35 -14.20 17.51 4.76
CA PRO A 35 -14.77 17.70 6.10
C PRO A 35 -15.49 16.45 6.62
N ASP A 36 -15.71 15.45 5.77
CA ASP A 36 -16.41 14.21 6.10
C ASP A 36 -15.46 13.03 6.44
N ARG A 37 -14.14 13.20 6.43
CA ARG A 37 -13.23 12.17 6.95
C ARG A 37 -13.12 12.28 8.47
N PRO A 38 -13.37 11.20 9.25
CA PRO A 38 -13.22 11.27 10.69
C PRO A 38 -11.78 11.62 11.07
N ALA A 39 -11.60 12.77 11.72
CA ALA A 39 -10.29 13.21 12.19
C ALA A 39 -9.84 12.30 13.34
N LEU A 40 -8.72 11.59 13.15
CA LEU A 40 -8.10 10.80 14.21
C LEU A 40 -7.65 11.73 15.33
N ARG A 41 -8.13 11.49 16.55
CA ARG A 41 -7.66 12.20 17.73
C ARG A 41 -6.34 11.61 18.21
N ALA A 42 -5.26 12.32 17.88
CA ALA A 42 -3.89 11.93 18.23
C ALA A 42 -3.66 11.86 19.76
N ASP A 43 -4.49 12.53 20.55
CA ASP A 43 -4.43 12.59 22.01
C ASP A 43 -5.14 11.40 22.71
N ASP A 44 -5.72 10.48 21.94
CA ASP A 44 -6.43 9.32 22.49
C ASP A 44 -5.79 7.99 22.09
N PRO A 45 -4.98 7.35 22.97
CA PRO A 45 -4.28 6.11 22.66
C PRO A 45 -5.20 4.99 22.18
N ARG A 46 -6.41 4.89 22.74
CA ARG A 46 -7.38 3.84 22.37
C ARG A 46 -7.91 4.00 20.93
N GLU A 47 -8.07 5.23 20.44
CA GLU A 47 -8.48 5.49 19.05
C GLU A 47 -7.31 5.28 18.10
N CYS A 48 -6.11 5.78 18.45
CA CYS A 48 -4.89 5.58 17.67
C CYS A 48 -4.61 4.09 17.46
N ILE A 49 -4.62 3.28 18.52
CA ILE A 49 -4.38 1.84 18.46
C ILE A 49 -5.44 1.13 17.60
N ALA A 50 -6.73 1.45 17.81
CA ALA A 50 -7.82 0.84 17.06
C ALA A 50 -7.82 1.20 15.56
N ALA A 51 -7.28 2.36 15.19
CA ALA A 51 -7.17 2.79 13.81
C ALA A 51 -6.08 2.06 13.00
N VAL A 52 -5.07 1.48 13.66
CA VAL A 52 -3.91 0.88 12.98
C VAL A 52 -4.27 -0.12 11.89
N PRO A 53 -5.19 -1.10 12.11
CA PRO A 53 -5.48 -2.08 11.08
C PRO A 53 -6.12 -1.48 9.82
N ALA A 54 -6.93 -0.43 9.98
CA ALA A 54 -7.53 0.27 8.86
C ALA A 54 -6.47 1.11 8.13
N LEU A 55 -5.63 1.84 8.86
CA LEU A 55 -4.55 2.68 8.31
C LEU A 55 -3.49 1.86 7.55
N LEU A 56 -3.17 0.66 8.03
CA LEU A 56 -2.18 -0.22 7.39
C LEU A 56 -2.81 -1.19 6.38
N GLY A 57 -4.14 -1.37 6.42
CA GLY A 57 -4.85 -2.40 5.67
C GLY A 57 -4.66 -3.83 6.21
N PHE A 58 -3.97 -4.02 7.34
CA PHE A 58 -3.80 -5.31 8.02
C PHE A 58 -3.49 -5.14 9.51
N VAL A 59 -3.68 -6.19 10.32
CA VAL A 59 -3.30 -6.19 11.74
C VAL A 59 -1.81 -6.49 11.89
N PRO A 60 -0.97 -5.53 12.34
CA PRO A 60 0.46 -5.76 12.46
C PRO A 60 0.80 -6.67 13.64
N ARG A 61 1.86 -7.49 13.50
CA ARG A 61 2.41 -8.34 14.56
C ARG A 61 3.91 -8.07 14.71
N ARG A 62 4.45 -8.04 15.94
CA ARG A 62 5.88 -7.77 16.20
C ARG A 62 6.40 -6.56 15.44
N SER A 63 5.70 -5.45 15.56
CA SER A 63 5.88 -4.25 14.74
C SER A 63 6.09 -3.00 15.59
N LEU A 64 6.82 -2.03 15.04
CA LEU A 64 6.80 -0.64 15.46
C LEU A 64 5.96 0.13 14.45
N VAL A 65 4.84 0.70 14.88
CA VAL A 65 4.00 1.59 14.08
C VAL A 65 4.28 3.02 14.53
N VAL A 66 4.44 3.92 13.58
CA VAL A 66 4.86 5.30 13.81
C VAL A 66 3.89 6.23 13.11
N TYR A 67 3.32 7.19 13.86
CA TYR A 67 2.46 8.24 13.34
C TYR A 67 3.29 9.50 13.22
N LEU A 68 3.32 10.07 12.02
CA LEU A 68 4.01 11.32 11.70
C LEU A 68 2.98 12.44 11.81
N LEU A 69 3.23 13.40 12.70
CA LEU A 69 2.34 14.53 12.94
C LEU A 69 3.00 15.81 12.41
N ARG A 70 2.27 16.53 11.56
CA ARG A 70 2.66 17.84 11.03
C ARG A 70 1.90 18.93 11.77
N GLN A 71 2.57 20.04 12.06
CA GLN A 71 1.88 21.26 12.50
C GLN A 71 1.36 22.06 11.30
N PRO A 72 0.17 22.68 11.39
CA PRO A 72 -0.33 23.53 10.33
C PRO A 72 0.59 24.74 10.11
N ALA A 73 0.73 25.14 8.84
CA ALA A 73 1.49 26.33 8.46
C ALA A 73 0.92 27.57 9.17
N GLY A 74 1.75 28.28 9.95
CA GLY A 74 1.33 29.40 10.80
C GLY A 74 1.26 29.09 12.31
N GLY A 75 1.61 27.88 12.74
CA GLY A 75 1.94 27.54 14.14
C GLY A 75 0.77 27.57 15.13
N THR A 76 -0.46 27.77 14.65
CA THR A 76 -1.67 27.85 15.48
C THR A 76 -2.73 26.90 14.95
N GLY A 77 -2.74 25.67 15.48
CA GLY A 77 -3.76 24.67 15.19
C GLY A 77 -3.35 23.26 15.63
N PRO A 78 -4.30 22.31 15.68
CA PRO A 78 -4.02 20.93 16.06
C PRO A 78 -3.08 20.27 15.05
N ALA A 79 -2.16 19.45 15.55
CA ALA A 79 -1.27 18.67 14.68
C ALA A 79 -2.11 17.68 13.85
N SER A 80 -1.86 17.63 12.55
CA SER A 80 -2.54 16.71 11.62
C SER A 80 -1.66 15.50 11.36
N LEU A 81 -2.27 14.32 11.27
CA LEU A 81 -1.60 13.10 10.81
C LEU A 81 -1.16 13.27 9.36
N SER A 82 0.15 13.28 9.09
CA SER A 82 0.70 13.36 7.74
C SER A 82 0.86 11.97 7.12
N ALA A 83 1.36 11.01 7.89
CA ALA A 83 1.59 9.64 7.43
C ALA A 83 1.67 8.64 8.60
N VAL A 84 1.50 7.36 8.27
CA VAL A 84 1.68 6.24 9.20
C VAL A 84 2.65 5.25 8.57
N ALA A 85 3.70 4.91 9.30
CA ALA A 85 4.72 3.98 8.86
C ALA A 85 4.76 2.76 9.79
N ARG A 86 4.97 1.57 9.21
CA ARG A 86 5.16 0.34 9.98
C ARG A 86 6.54 -0.25 9.70
N HIS A 87 7.22 -0.64 10.76
CA HIS A 87 8.52 -1.29 10.71
C HIS A 87 8.50 -2.59 11.52
N ASP A 88 9.40 -3.52 11.18
CA ASP A 88 9.62 -4.70 12.01
C ASP A 88 10.21 -4.28 13.36
N LEU A 89 9.70 -4.85 14.46
CA LEU A 89 10.19 -4.55 15.81
C LEU A 89 11.64 -5.04 16.02
N GLU A 90 12.04 -6.05 15.26
CA GLU A 90 13.40 -6.62 15.27
C GLU A 90 14.01 -6.57 13.88
N PRO A 91 14.49 -5.40 13.43
CA PRO A 91 15.16 -5.27 12.15
C PRO A 91 16.41 -6.16 12.10
N PRO A 92 16.68 -6.83 10.96
CA PRO A 92 17.75 -7.80 10.85
C PRO A 92 19.14 -7.17 10.98
N GLY A 93 20.10 -7.93 11.51
CA GLY A 93 21.51 -7.57 11.62
C GLY A 93 21.87 -6.74 12.86
N ARG A 94 23.18 -6.70 13.19
CA ARG A 94 23.68 -5.88 14.32
C ARG A 94 23.33 -4.41 14.10
N GLY A 95 22.88 -3.72 15.14
CA GLY A 95 22.53 -2.29 15.09
C GLY A 95 21.25 -1.97 14.32
N GLY A 96 20.34 -2.94 14.13
CA GLY A 96 19.11 -2.74 13.35
C GLY A 96 18.27 -1.54 13.82
N TRP A 97 18.14 -1.30 15.13
CA TRP A 97 17.39 -0.13 15.63
C TRP A 97 18.06 1.21 15.35
N ALA A 98 19.39 1.27 15.30
CA ALA A 98 20.07 2.50 14.92
C ALA A 98 19.78 2.85 13.46
N ARG A 99 19.85 1.87 12.56
CA ARG A 99 19.47 2.06 11.15
C ARG A 99 18.00 2.45 10.99
N LEU A 100 17.11 1.77 11.72
CA LEU A 100 15.69 2.10 11.74
C LEU A 100 15.46 3.55 12.18
N ALA A 101 16.12 3.96 13.26
CA ALA A 101 16.04 5.33 13.77
C ALA A 101 16.53 6.34 12.73
N THR A 102 17.68 6.12 12.09
CA THR A 102 18.17 6.97 10.99
C THR A 102 17.18 7.05 9.83
N HIS A 103 16.56 5.93 9.43
CA HIS A 103 15.58 5.91 8.36
C HIS A 103 14.31 6.68 8.73
N LEU A 104 13.80 6.51 9.96
CA LEU A 104 12.65 7.24 10.49
C LEU A 104 12.92 8.74 10.54
N THR A 105 14.10 9.14 11.01
CA THR A 105 14.53 10.54 11.03
C THR A 105 14.54 11.14 9.62
N ALA A 106 15.11 10.44 8.64
CA ALA A 106 15.10 10.91 7.24
C ALA A 106 13.66 11.02 6.67
N LEU A 107 12.76 10.13 7.06
CA LEU A 107 11.34 10.22 6.69
C LEU A 107 10.67 11.44 7.33
N CYS A 108 10.92 11.70 8.61
CA CYS A 108 10.36 12.84 9.33
C CYS A 108 10.76 14.18 8.68
N VAL A 109 12.03 14.32 8.29
CA VAL A 109 12.54 15.52 7.60
C VAL A 109 11.86 15.73 6.25
N ARG A 110 11.71 14.67 5.45
CA ARG A 110 11.01 14.76 4.15
C ARG A 110 9.54 15.14 4.28
N GLU A 111 8.89 14.66 5.33
CA GLU A 111 7.47 14.88 5.59
C GLU A 111 7.19 16.14 6.43
N ASP A 112 8.20 16.98 6.71
CA ASP A 112 8.08 18.17 7.56
C ASP A 112 7.35 17.85 8.89
N THR A 113 7.82 16.80 9.55
CA THR A 113 7.19 16.24 10.75
C THR A 113 7.62 17.00 11.98
N ALA A 114 6.66 17.43 12.80
CA ALA A 114 6.91 18.12 14.05
C ALA A 114 6.98 17.17 15.25
N ALA A 115 6.10 16.16 15.27
CA ALA A 115 6.02 15.19 16.35
C ALA A 115 5.72 13.79 15.85
N VAL A 116 6.12 12.81 16.64
CA VAL A 116 6.00 11.39 16.36
C VAL A 116 5.31 10.70 17.53
N LEU A 117 4.28 9.90 17.23
CA LEU A 117 3.72 8.92 18.17
C LEU A 117 4.15 7.53 17.74
N ALA A 118 4.40 6.64 18.69
CA ALA A 118 4.82 5.27 18.40
C ALA A 118 3.98 4.22 19.13
N LEU A 119 3.59 3.17 18.41
CA LEU A 119 2.95 1.98 18.95
C LEU A 119 3.84 0.75 18.73
N ILE A 120 4.18 0.07 19.82
CA ILE A 120 4.88 -1.21 19.80
C ILE A 120 3.85 -2.34 19.91
N VAL A 121 3.75 -3.18 18.88
CA VAL A 121 2.95 -4.40 18.91
C VAL A 121 3.90 -5.58 19.09
N ASP A 122 3.87 -6.24 20.25
CA ASP A 122 4.78 -7.35 20.56
C ASP A 122 4.05 -8.44 21.35
N ASP A 123 3.69 -9.54 20.68
CA ASP A 123 2.99 -10.70 21.26
C ASP A 123 3.77 -11.41 22.38
N ARG A 124 5.09 -11.11 22.49
CA ARG A 124 5.99 -11.58 23.55
C ARG A 124 6.07 -10.63 24.74
N ALA A 125 5.41 -9.48 24.68
CA ALA A 125 5.39 -8.52 25.76
C ALA A 125 4.38 -8.93 26.84
N GLY A 126 4.64 -8.51 28.07
CA GLY A 126 3.69 -8.64 29.17
C GLY A 126 3.29 -7.24 29.63
N ALA A 127 2.02 -7.05 29.97
CA ALA A 127 1.58 -5.82 30.60
C ALA A 127 2.33 -5.62 31.93
N PRO A 128 2.69 -4.38 32.29
CA PRO A 128 3.23 -4.06 33.60
C PRO A 128 2.19 -4.38 34.69
N HIS A 129 2.67 -4.78 35.88
CA HIS A 129 1.83 -5.00 37.06
C HIS A 129 2.39 -4.18 38.22
N ALA A 130 1.58 -3.90 39.25
CA ALA A 130 1.96 -3.02 40.37
C ALA A 130 3.40 -3.25 40.87
N GLY A 131 4.29 -2.29 40.56
CA GLY A 131 5.71 -2.29 40.96
C GLY A 131 6.65 -3.20 40.16
N LYS A 132 6.17 -3.95 39.15
CA LYS A 132 6.98 -4.86 38.34
C LYS A 132 6.90 -4.52 36.85
N PRO A 133 8.04 -4.24 36.19
CA PRO A 133 8.08 -4.06 34.75
C PRO A 133 7.53 -5.28 34.02
N GLY A 134 6.77 -5.04 32.96
CA GLY A 134 6.29 -6.08 32.07
C GLY A 134 7.43 -6.84 31.37
N MET A 135 7.13 -8.05 30.87
CA MET A 135 8.06 -8.79 30.03
C MET A 135 8.44 -7.92 28.82
N ARG A 136 9.73 -7.85 28.50
CA ARG A 136 10.33 -7.02 27.42
C ARG A 136 10.37 -5.50 27.67
N ALA A 137 9.90 -4.99 28.82
CA ALA A 137 9.89 -3.55 29.11
C ALA A 137 11.26 -2.87 28.95
N GLY A 138 12.34 -3.49 29.41
CA GLY A 138 13.70 -2.96 29.24
C GLY A 138 14.12 -2.83 27.77
N ARG A 139 13.62 -3.74 26.92
CA ARG A 139 13.90 -3.77 25.48
C ARG A 139 13.13 -2.68 24.74
N HIS A 140 11.85 -2.51 25.06
CA HIS A 140 11.03 -1.41 24.53
C HIS A 140 11.56 -0.05 24.95
N ARG A 141 11.99 0.11 26.20
CA ARG A 141 12.62 1.35 26.69
C ARG A 141 13.95 1.63 25.99
N HIS A 142 14.72 0.59 25.64
CA HIS A 142 15.93 0.79 24.84
C HIS A 142 15.63 1.25 23.42
N LEU A 143 14.60 0.68 22.78
CA LEU A 143 14.13 1.13 21.47
C LEU A 143 13.65 2.59 21.53
N MET A 144 12.77 2.93 22.47
CA MET A 144 12.28 4.29 22.71
C MET A 144 13.42 5.30 22.80
N ARG A 145 14.41 5.06 23.67
CA ARG A 145 15.58 5.96 23.81
C ARG A 145 16.45 6.04 22.55
N THR A 146 16.51 4.98 21.75
CA THR A 146 17.24 5.00 20.48
C THR A 146 16.54 5.90 19.47
N LEU A 147 15.20 5.81 19.39
CA LEU A 147 14.38 6.66 18.53
C LEU A 147 14.43 8.11 18.98
N GLU A 148 14.19 8.37 20.27
CA GLU A 148 14.20 9.69 20.90
C GLU A 148 15.50 10.45 20.59
N ARG A 149 16.67 9.80 20.76
CA ARG A 149 17.97 10.41 20.45
C ARG A 149 18.14 10.76 18.97
N ALA A 150 17.66 9.91 18.07
CA ALA A 150 17.81 10.12 16.64
C ALA A 150 16.84 11.18 16.10
N LEU A 151 15.63 11.28 16.66
CA LEU A 151 14.63 12.28 16.31
C LEU A 151 15.00 13.66 16.85
N ALA A 152 15.49 13.71 18.10
CA ALA A 152 15.94 14.96 18.72
C ALA A 152 17.08 15.64 17.95
N ALA A 153 17.92 14.87 17.23
CA ALA A 153 18.99 15.41 16.40
C ALA A 153 18.47 16.27 15.23
N GLU A 154 17.23 16.03 14.77
CA GLU A 154 16.57 16.79 13.71
C GLU A 154 15.40 17.64 14.25
N HIS A 155 15.40 17.95 15.55
CA HIS A 155 14.34 18.73 16.22
C HIS A 155 12.92 18.13 16.13
N VAL A 156 12.82 16.81 15.94
CA VAL A 156 11.54 16.09 15.94
C VAL A 156 11.26 15.51 17.33
N MET A 157 10.07 15.76 17.87
CA MET A 157 9.66 15.23 19.17
C MET A 157 9.13 13.80 19.05
N LEU A 158 9.59 12.88 19.90
CA LEU A 158 8.90 11.61 20.16
C LEU A 158 7.98 11.83 21.37
N ASP A 159 6.68 11.99 21.14
CA ASP A 159 5.74 12.50 22.13
C ASP A 159 5.17 11.36 23.01
N GLU A 160 4.43 10.42 22.43
CA GLU A 160 3.95 9.24 23.16
C GLU A 160 4.43 7.93 22.55
N VAL A 161 4.75 6.98 23.43
CA VAL A 161 5.10 5.60 23.05
C VAL A 161 4.25 4.61 23.85
N TRP A 162 3.40 3.86 23.16
CA TRP A 162 2.56 2.83 23.73
C TRP A 162 3.01 1.44 23.33
N ALA A 163 2.61 0.45 24.11
CA ALA A 163 2.82 -0.94 23.80
C ALA A 163 1.55 -1.77 24.02
N VAL A 164 1.36 -2.74 23.14
CA VAL A 164 0.29 -3.73 23.18
C VAL A 164 0.85 -5.11 22.84
N ARG A 165 0.20 -6.16 23.33
CA ARG A 165 0.52 -7.53 22.91
C ARG A 165 -0.02 -7.82 21.52
N GLU A 166 -1.26 -7.41 21.32
CA GLU A 166 -2.04 -7.57 20.10
C GLU A 166 -3.02 -6.42 20.00
N ILE A 167 -3.53 -6.18 18.78
CA ILE A 167 -4.56 -5.18 18.53
C ILE A 167 -5.91 -5.88 18.46
N ALA A 168 -6.70 -5.75 19.51
CA ALA A 168 -8.02 -6.35 19.61
C ALA A 168 -8.90 -5.65 20.66
N ALA A 169 -10.22 -5.72 20.48
CA ALA A 169 -11.18 -5.10 21.37
C ALA A 169 -10.99 -5.55 22.83
N GLY A 170 -10.93 -4.58 23.75
CA GLY A 170 -10.82 -4.84 25.18
C GLY A 170 -9.45 -5.33 25.68
N GLN A 171 -8.45 -5.48 24.79
CA GLN A 171 -7.09 -5.83 25.21
C GLN A 171 -6.42 -4.66 25.92
N PRO A 172 -5.47 -4.92 26.85
CA PRO A 172 -4.77 -3.86 27.55
C PRO A 172 -3.75 -3.18 26.65
N TRP A 173 -3.51 -1.89 26.90
CA TRP A 173 -2.38 -1.12 26.41
C TRP A 173 -1.68 -0.41 27.58
N TRP A 174 -0.41 -0.08 27.42
CA TRP A 174 0.35 0.68 28.42
C TRP A 174 1.36 1.60 27.77
N ALA A 175 1.67 2.72 28.43
CA ALA A 175 2.77 3.59 28.02
C ALA A 175 4.12 2.93 28.35
N VAL A 176 5.10 3.09 27.46
CA VAL A 176 6.45 2.54 27.62
C VAL A 176 7.29 3.37 28.59
N GLU A 177 7.05 4.69 28.62
CA GLU A 177 7.73 5.63 29.50
C GLU A 177 7.25 5.50 30.95
N ASP A 178 5.94 5.65 31.18
CA ASP A 178 5.29 5.45 32.48
C ASP A 178 4.35 4.23 32.46
N PRO A 179 4.81 3.06 32.93
CA PRO A 179 4.00 1.85 32.95
C PRO A 179 2.77 1.90 33.87
N ALA A 180 2.61 2.96 34.70
CA ALA A 180 1.39 3.17 35.46
C ALA A 180 0.25 3.71 34.57
N VAL A 181 0.58 4.36 33.45
CA VAL A 181 -0.38 4.81 32.44
C VAL A 181 -0.77 3.61 31.57
N THR A 182 -1.99 3.12 31.80
CA THR A 182 -2.54 1.95 31.11
C THR A 182 -4.01 2.17 30.78
N GLY A 183 -4.54 1.36 29.88
CA GLY A 183 -5.96 1.35 29.56
C GLY A 183 -6.37 0.14 28.75
N VAL A 184 -7.60 0.17 28.24
CA VAL A 184 -8.15 -0.86 27.36
C VAL A 184 -8.35 -0.31 25.95
N GLN A 185 -8.15 -1.16 24.95
CA GLN A 185 -8.27 -0.82 23.55
C GLN A 185 -9.76 -0.76 23.12
N SER A 186 -10.08 0.23 22.27
CA SER A 186 -11.34 0.25 21.52
C SER A 186 -11.38 -0.87 20.49
N ASP A 187 -12.57 -1.23 20.02
CA ASP A 187 -12.71 -2.23 18.95
C ASP A 187 -12.15 -1.69 17.62
N PRO A 188 -11.11 -2.33 17.03
CA PRO A 188 -10.57 -1.92 15.75
C PRO A 188 -11.61 -1.95 14.62
N ALA A 189 -12.59 -2.86 14.66
CA ALA A 189 -13.63 -2.95 13.64
C ALA A 189 -14.65 -1.80 13.72
N ALA A 190 -14.81 -1.20 14.92
CA ALA A 190 -15.70 -0.06 15.15
C ALA A 190 -14.97 1.29 15.05
N SER A 191 -13.68 1.30 14.67
CA SER A 191 -12.91 2.52 14.50
C SER A 191 -13.55 3.40 13.41
N PRO A 192 -13.67 4.72 13.62
CA PRO A 192 -14.16 5.64 12.58
C PRO A 192 -13.42 5.52 11.26
N ILE A 193 -12.10 5.25 11.30
CA ILE A 193 -11.30 5.03 10.09
C ILE A 193 -11.66 3.70 9.43
N ALA A 194 -11.87 2.62 10.20
CA ALA A 194 -12.32 1.34 9.65
C ALA A 194 -13.71 1.45 8.99
N LEU A 195 -14.60 2.24 9.59
CA LEU A 195 -15.93 2.53 9.03
C LEU A 195 -15.84 3.33 7.73
N ALA A 196 -14.98 4.35 7.67
CA ALA A 196 -14.74 5.11 6.44
C ALA A 196 -14.16 4.22 5.32
N GLU A 197 -13.15 3.41 5.64
CA GLU A 197 -12.53 2.47 4.68
C GLU A 197 -13.49 1.37 4.21
N ALA A 198 -14.43 0.92 5.07
CA ALA A 198 -15.46 -0.05 4.69
C ALA A 198 -16.49 0.52 3.71
N VAL A 199 -16.82 1.80 3.82
CA VAL A 199 -17.69 2.51 2.87
C VAL A 199 -16.99 2.67 1.50
N ASP A 200 -15.66 2.86 1.51
CA ASP A 200 -14.82 2.90 0.30
C ASP A 200 -14.45 1.49 -0.26
N GLY A 201 -14.91 0.42 0.40
CA GLY A 201 -14.70 -0.97 -0.05
C GLY A 201 -13.33 -1.57 0.26
N TYR A 202 -12.50 -0.91 1.08
CA TYR A 202 -11.19 -1.40 1.49
C TYR A 202 -11.34 -2.38 2.67
N ARG A 203 -11.25 -3.69 2.39
CA ARG A 203 -11.28 -4.71 3.46
C ARG A 203 -9.94 -4.79 4.17
N ILE A 204 -9.95 -4.63 5.49
CA ILE A 204 -8.83 -4.96 6.37
C ILE A 204 -8.44 -6.43 6.13
N LYS A 205 -7.18 -6.67 5.74
CA LYS A 205 -6.65 -8.00 5.39
C LYS A 205 -6.03 -8.65 6.64
N ALA A 206 -6.35 -9.91 6.89
CA ALA A 206 -6.20 -10.53 8.21
C ALA A 206 -4.74 -10.74 8.68
N SER A 207 -3.76 -10.83 7.77
CA SER A 207 -2.33 -10.89 8.12
C SER A 207 -1.40 -10.70 6.90
N ARG A 208 -0.10 -10.45 7.14
CA ARG A 208 0.94 -10.47 6.10
C ARG A 208 1.11 -11.84 5.45
N GLU A 209 0.93 -12.91 6.21
CA GLU A 209 1.01 -14.29 5.71
C GLU A 209 -0.09 -14.55 4.67
N ASP A 210 -1.29 -14.00 4.88
CA ASP A 210 -2.36 -14.05 3.89
C ASP A 210 -1.99 -13.30 2.61
N LEU A 211 -1.30 -12.15 2.71
CA LEU A 211 -0.81 -11.41 1.54
C LEU A 211 0.27 -12.18 0.78
N GLU A 212 1.19 -12.82 1.50
CA GLU A 212 2.24 -13.65 0.92
C GLU A 212 1.63 -14.89 0.22
N SER A 213 0.54 -15.45 0.76
CA SER A 213 -0.20 -16.54 0.12
C SER A 213 -0.81 -16.16 -1.25
N LEU A 214 -1.08 -14.88 -1.50
CA LEU A 214 -1.61 -14.40 -2.79
C LEU A 214 -0.59 -14.51 -3.93
N VAL A 215 0.70 -14.59 -3.60
CA VAL A 215 1.81 -14.69 -4.58
C VAL A 215 2.63 -15.97 -4.44
N ALA A 216 2.35 -16.78 -3.41
CA ALA A 216 3.00 -18.06 -3.17
C ALA A 216 2.70 -19.03 -4.32
N VAL A 217 3.76 -19.65 -4.85
CA VAL A 217 3.64 -20.64 -5.93
C VAL A 217 2.73 -21.77 -5.50
N ASP A 218 1.79 -22.13 -6.38
CA ASP A 218 0.90 -23.26 -6.19
C ASP A 218 1.36 -24.39 -7.11
N ASP A 219 2.10 -25.35 -6.54
CA ASP A 219 2.72 -26.44 -7.31
C ASP A 219 1.71 -27.24 -8.13
N ARG A 220 0.50 -27.47 -7.60
CA ARG A 220 -0.56 -28.19 -8.30
C ARG A 220 -1.08 -27.40 -9.49
N LEU A 221 -1.27 -26.09 -9.32
CA LEU A 221 -1.71 -25.22 -10.41
C LEU A 221 -0.62 -25.10 -11.49
N CYS A 222 0.64 -24.98 -11.08
CA CYS A 222 1.80 -25.01 -11.98
C CYS A 222 1.85 -26.30 -12.82
N GLU A 223 1.65 -27.46 -12.20
CA GLU A 223 1.61 -28.75 -12.89
C GLU A 223 0.48 -28.83 -13.93
N GLN A 224 -0.67 -28.23 -13.64
CA GLN A 224 -1.81 -28.17 -14.56
C GLN A 224 -1.60 -27.20 -15.72
N VAL A 225 -1.02 -26.02 -15.46
CA VAL A 225 -0.89 -24.94 -16.44
C VAL A 225 0.29 -25.14 -17.38
N ARG A 226 1.41 -25.69 -16.90
CA ARG A 226 2.64 -25.90 -17.71
C ARG A 226 2.41 -26.59 -19.05
N PRO A 227 1.75 -27.77 -19.16
CA PRO A 227 1.55 -28.42 -20.45
C PRO A 227 0.66 -27.60 -21.39
N GLU A 228 -0.27 -26.81 -20.86
CA GLU A 228 -1.10 -25.92 -21.67
C GLU A 228 -0.31 -24.70 -22.16
N VAL A 229 0.63 -24.18 -21.37
CA VAL A 229 1.56 -23.10 -21.79
C VAL A 229 2.42 -23.57 -22.96
N ASP A 230 2.96 -24.79 -22.90
CA ASP A 230 3.75 -25.36 -23.99
C ASP A 230 2.94 -25.46 -25.28
N ARG A 231 1.72 -26.01 -25.20
CA ARG A 231 0.79 -26.11 -26.35
C ARG A 231 0.40 -24.74 -26.90
N ALA A 232 0.02 -23.82 -26.02
CA ALA A 232 -0.34 -22.46 -26.40
C ALA A 232 0.83 -21.74 -27.07
N GLY A 233 2.06 -21.94 -26.57
CA GLY A 233 3.30 -21.38 -27.11
C GLY A 233 3.58 -21.86 -28.54
N ILE A 234 3.45 -23.17 -28.80
CA ILE A 234 3.62 -23.74 -30.14
C ILE A 234 2.61 -23.12 -31.13
N LEU A 235 1.33 -23.07 -30.74
CA LEU A 235 0.26 -22.52 -31.59
C LEU A 235 0.43 -21.01 -31.82
N ALA A 236 0.82 -20.26 -30.80
CA ALA A 236 1.09 -18.84 -30.92
C ALA A 236 2.30 -18.57 -31.83
N GLY A 237 3.39 -19.35 -31.70
CA GLY A 237 4.56 -19.22 -32.58
C GLY A 237 4.22 -19.46 -34.05
N GLN A 238 3.37 -20.44 -34.35
CA GLN A 238 2.88 -20.67 -35.72
C GLN A 238 2.05 -19.49 -36.23
N ARG A 239 1.08 -19.02 -35.44
CA ARG A 239 0.21 -17.88 -35.79
C ARG A 239 1.01 -16.59 -35.97
N PHE A 240 1.98 -16.32 -35.11
CA PHE A 240 2.87 -15.16 -35.19
C PHE A 240 3.68 -15.17 -36.49
N ARG A 241 4.28 -16.32 -36.85
CA ARG A 241 4.99 -16.46 -38.14
C ARG A 241 4.07 -16.22 -39.32
N THR A 242 2.86 -16.79 -39.31
CA THR A 242 1.86 -16.55 -40.36
C THR A 242 1.47 -15.08 -40.46
N ALA A 243 1.30 -14.40 -39.33
CA ALA A 243 0.97 -12.98 -39.30
C ALA A 243 2.09 -12.11 -39.89
N ILE A 244 3.36 -12.44 -39.62
CA ILE A 244 4.51 -11.77 -40.26
C ILE A 244 4.47 -11.97 -41.78
N PHE A 245 4.29 -13.20 -42.26
CA PHE A 245 4.28 -13.48 -43.70
C PHE A 245 3.12 -12.83 -44.46
N ARG A 246 2.02 -12.51 -43.76
CA ARG A 246 0.83 -11.88 -44.34
C ARG A 246 0.74 -10.37 -44.08
N ASP A 247 1.72 -9.78 -43.39
CA ASP A 247 1.67 -8.39 -42.94
C ASP A 247 0.43 -8.06 -42.08
N GLU A 248 0.05 -9.01 -41.21
CA GLU A 248 -1.14 -8.93 -40.35
C GLU A 248 -0.78 -8.87 -38.85
N LEU A 249 0.40 -8.34 -38.51
CA LEU A 249 0.92 -8.40 -37.14
C LEU A 249 0.04 -7.65 -36.13
N ASP A 250 -0.48 -6.48 -36.49
CA ASP A 250 -1.35 -5.69 -35.62
C ASP A 250 -2.71 -6.38 -35.41
N ARG A 251 -3.25 -7.05 -36.45
CA ARG A 251 -4.46 -7.88 -36.33
C ARG A 251 -4.22 -9.06 -35.38
N TYR A 252 -3.05 -9.68 -35.45
CA TYR A 252 -2.67 -10.75 -34.54
C TYR A 252 -2.58 -10.25 -33.09
N ARG A 253 -1.89 -9.14 -32.84
CA ARG A 253 -1.76 -8.52 -31.51
C ARG A 253 -3.09 -8.05 -30.95
N ARG A 254 -3.94 -7.43 -31.77
CA ARG A 254 -5.33 -7.09 -31.41
C ARG A 254 -6.11 -8.31 -30.97
N THR A 255 -5.95 -9.44 -31.67
CA THR A 255 -6.61 -10.70 -31.30
C THR A 255 -6.10 -11.25 -29.97
N LEU A 256 -4.81 -11.14 -29.69
CA LEU A 256 -4.24 -11.52 -28.39
C LEU A 256 -4.80 -10.62 -27.27
N LEU A 257 -4.76 -9.30 -27.45
CA LEU A 257 -5.26 -8.34 -26.46
C LEU A 257 -6.74 -8.58 -26.15
N ASN A 258 -7.58 -8.74 -27.18
CA ASN A 258 -9.01 -9.03 -27.00
C ASN A 258 -9.23 -10.32 -26.20
N ARG A 259 -8.45 -11.38 -26.44
CA ARG A 259 -8.56 -12.61 -25.65
C ARG A 259 -8.23 -12.40 -24.19
N VAL A 260 -7.20 -11.60 -23.88
CA VAL A 260 -6.88 -11.25 -22.49
C VAL A 260 -8.05 -10.49 -21.84
N LEU A 261 -8.63 -9.53 -22.56
CA LEU A 261 -9.81 -8.78 -22.09
C LEU A 261 -11.03 -9.68 -21.85
N ASP A 262 -11.27 -10.65 -22.72
CA ASP A 262 -12.33 -11.65 -22.57
C ASP A 262 -12.09 -12.53 -21.34
N ARG A 263 -10.84 -12.88 -21.02
CA ARG A 263 -10.51 -13.63 -19.79
C ARG A 263 -10.74 -12.81 -18.54
N VAL A 264 -10.37 -11.53 -18.56
CA VAL A 264 -10.69 -10.60 -17.46
C VAL A 264 -12.21 -10.48 -17.28
N ALA A 265 -12.97 -10.37 -18.37
CA ALA A 265 -14.44 -10.33 -18.34
C ALA A 265 -15.04 -11.61 -17.77
N THR A 266 -14.55 -12.77 -18.21
CA THR A 266 -14.99 -14.09 -17.74
C THR A 266 -14.72 -14.24 -16.25
N LEU A 267 -13.54 -13.82 -15.78
CA LEU A 267 -13.20 -13.86 -14.36
C LEU A 267 -14.08 -12.93 -13.53
N ALA A 268 -14.44 -11.75 -14.06
CA ALA A 268 -15.37 -10.84 -13.39
C ALA A 268 -16.78 -11.44 -13.23
N ALA A 269 -17.26 -12.18 -14.25
CA ALA A 269 -18.60 -12.75 -14.26
C ALA A 269 -18.71 -14.10 -13.52
N ALA A 270 -17.77 -15.02 -13.76
CA ALA A 270 -17.81 -16.39 -13.28
C ALA A 270 -16.91 -16.64 -12.06
N GLY A 271 -16.00 -15.71 -11.74
CA GLY A 271 -15.08 -15.83 -10.61
C GLY A 271 -13.89 -16.80 -10.82
N THR A 272 -13.89 -17.58 -11.89
CA THR A 272 -12.85 -18.57 -12.21
C THR A 272 -12.46 -18.56 -13.69
N VAL A 273 -11.21 -18.92 -14.00
CA VAL A 273 -10.72 -19.25 -15.34
C VAL A 273 -9.98 -20.59 -15.30
N ASP A 274 -10.00 -21.35 -16.40
CA ASP A 274 -9.35 -22.66 -16.47
C ASP A 274 -7.85 -22.57 -16.80
N ALA A 275 -7.14 -23.69 -16.63
CA ALA A 275 -5.69 -23.77 -16.88
C ALA A 275 -5.32 -23.36 -18.32
N ARG A 276 -6.19 -23.66 -19.29
CA ARG A 276 -6.00 -23.27 -20.69
C ARG A 276 -6.09 -21.76 -20.88
N ALA A 277 -7.07 -21.10 -20.27
CA ALA A 277 -7.20 -19.65 -20.31
C ALA A 277 -6.02 -18.94 -19.65
N LEU A 278 -5.50 -19.49 -18.54
CA LEU A 278 -4.27 -19.00 -17.92
C LEU A 278 -3.09 -19.11 -18.88
N ALA A 279 -2.88 -20.28 -19.48
CA ALA A 279 -1.80 -20.52 -20.43
C ALA A 279 -1.86 -19.62 -21.69
N GLU A 280 -3.05 -19.48 -22.29
CA GLU A 280 -3.26 -18.58 -23.44
C GLU A 280 -2.98 -17.12 -23.06
N THR A 281 -3.32 -16.71 -21.84
CA THR A 281 -3.01 -15.38 -21.32
C THR A 281 -1.52 -15.18 -21.12
N THR A 282 -0.82 -16.14 -20.49
CA THR A 282 0.63 -16.11 -20.32
C THR A 282 1.34 -15.91 -21.65
N VAL A 283 0.99 -16.71 -22.66
CA VAL A 283 1.62 -16.63 -23.99
C VAL A 283 1.30 -15.31 -24.69
N ALA A 284 0.12 -14.74 -24.49
CA ALA A 284 -0.23 -13.42 -25.02
C ALA A 284 0.64 -12.31 -24.40
N LEU A 285 0.91 -12.37 -23.09
CA LEU A 285 1.73 -11.40 -22.37
C LEU A 285 3.22 -11.44 -22.74
N ARG A 286 3.69 -12.45 -23.47
CA ARG A 286 5.06 -12.48 -24.01
C ARG A 286 5.26 -11.52 -25.18
N ASP A 287 4.20 -11.03 -25.82
CA ASP A 287 4.29 -9.95 -26.81
C ASP A 287 4.34 -8.59 -26.07
N PRO A 288 5.42 -7.79 -26.22
CA PRO A 288 5.58 -6.54 -25.49
C PRO A 288 4.46 -5.53 -25.74
N THR A 289 3.89 -5.48 -26.95
CA THR A 289 2.80 -4.54 -27.26
C THR A 289 1.53 -4.93 -26.51
N VAL A 290 1.22 -6.23 -26.43
CA VAL A 290 0.08 -6.74 -25.66
C VAL A 290 0.30 -6.52 -24.16
N ARG A 291 1.50 -6.84 -23.67
CA ARG A 291 1.89 -6.61 -22.27
C ARG A 291 1.76 -5.13 -21.88
N ASP A 292 2.30 -4.24 -22.70
CA ASP A 292 2.28 -2.81 -22.38
C ASP A 292 0.84 -2.27 -22.40
N ALA A 293 -0.01 -2.76 -23.32
CA ALA A 293 -1.41 -2.38 -23.39
C ALA A 293 -2.22 -2.77 -22.13
N VAL A 294 -1.94 -3.93 -21.52
CA VAL A 294 -2.71 -4.40 -20.36
C VAL A 294 -2.48 -3.57 -19.08
N PHE A 295 -1.46 -2.71 -19.02
CA PHE A 295 -1.31 -1.74 -17.92
C PHE A 295 -2.52 -0.78 -17.83
N ALA A 296 -3.21 -0.53 -18.95
CA ALA A 296 -4.44 0.29 -18.97
C ALA A 296 -5.58 -0.30 -18.12
N LEU A 297 -5.60 -1.62 -17.90
CA LEU A 297 -6.65 -2.29 -17.12
C LEU A 297 -6.73 -1.81 -15.68
N ALA A 298 -5.62 -1.36 -15.09
CA ALA A 298 -5.58 -0.91 -13.71
C ALA A 298 -6.50 0.29 -13.46
N GLY A 299 -6.70 1.15 -14.47
CA GLY A 299 -7.60 2.30 -14.38
C GLY A 299 -9.00 2.07 -14.93
N GLY A 300 -9.32 0.87 -15.40
CA GLY A 300 -10.61 0.55 -15.99
C GLY A 300 -11.65 0.04 -14.99
N HIS A 301 -12.90 -0.12 -15.43
CA HIS A 301 -13.98 -0.70 -14.61
C HIS A 301 -13.67 -2.14 -14.14
N ARG A 302 -12.85 -2.91 -14.89
CA ARG A 302 -12.45 -4.28 -14.56
C ARG A 302 -11.10 -4.43 -13.84
N ALA A 303 -10.58 -3.35 -13.24
CA ALA A 303 -9.27 -3.36 -12.58
C ALA A 303 -9.11 -4.49 -11.54
N GLU A 304 -10.12 -4.74 -10.72
CA GLU A 304 -10.08 -5.80 -9.70
C GLU A 304 -10.01 -7.20 -10.33
N ALA A 305 -10.80 -7.45 -11.38
CA ALA A 305 -10.77 -8.72 -12.09
C ALA A 305 -9.42 -8.93 -12.79
N ALA A 306 -8.83 -7.88 -13.37
CA ALA A 306 -7.49 -7.94 -13.93
C ALA A 306 -6.46 -8.30 -12.86
N ALA A 307 -6.48 -7.61 -11.71
CA ALA A 307 -5.58 -7.90 -10.58
C ALA A 307 -5.72 -9.36 -10.08
N ARG A 308 -6.95 -9.89 -10.02
CA ARG A 308 -7.19 -11.31 -9.67
C ARG A 308 -6.61 -12.27 -10.70
N LEU A 309 -6.70 -11.95 -11.99
CA LEU A 309 -6.09 -12.76 -13.05
C LEU A 309 -4.57 -12.79 -12.92
N TRP A 310 -3.95 -11.62 -12.68
CA TRP A 310 -2.50 -11.53 -12.47
C TRP A 310 -2.03 -12.32 -11.25
N ALA A 311 -2.79 -12.26 -10.15
CA ALA A 311 -2.50 -13.06 -8.95
C ALA A 311 -2.58 -14.57 -9.24
N GLN A 312 -3.60 -15.03 -9.97
CA GLN A 312 -3.71 -16.44 -10.35
C GLN A 312 -2.54 -16.88 -11.24
N LEU A 313 -2.15 -16.07 -12.23
CA LEU A 313 -1.00 -16.34 -13.09
C LEU A 313 0.31 -16.35 -12.28
N CYS A 314 0.51 -15.42 -11.35
CA CYS A 314 1.70 -15.36 -10.49
C CYS A 314 1.88 -16.65 -9.67
N ARG A 315 0.78 -17.26 -9.22
CA ARG A 315 0.80 -18.54 -8.48
C ARG A 315 0.95 -19.77 -9.38
N ALA A 316 0.54 -19.68 -10.65
CA ALA A 316 0.49 -20.78 -11.60
C ALA A 316 1.73 -20.93 -12.49
N LEU A 317 2.70 -20.03 -12.39
CA LEU A 317 3.82 -19.89 -13.33
C LEU A 317 5.16 -19.90 -12.59
N THR A 318 6.26 -20.01 -13.34
CA THR A 318 7.63 -19.93 -12.84
C THR A 318 8.51 -19.10 -13.78
N GLY A 319 9.70 -18.67 -13.33
CA GLY A 319 10.66 -17.91 -14.14
C GLY A 319 10.09 -16.58 -14.66
N SER A 320 10.51 -16.16 -15.86
CA SER A 320 10.12 -14.86 -16.43
C SER A 320 8.60 -14.71 -16.63
N ASP A 321 7.86 -15.78 -16.95
CA ASP A 321 6.40 -15.71 -17.04
C ASP A 321 5.75 -15.37 -15.69
N ARG A 322 6.29 -15.92 -14.59
CA ARG A 322 5.86 -15.55 -13.23
C ARG A 322 6.25 -14.11 -12.89
N ALA A 323 7.47 -13.70 -13.26
CA ALA A 323 7.94 -12.35 -13.01
C ALA A 323 7.02 -11.31 -13.66
N GLU A 324 6.56 -11.59 -14.88
CA GLU A 324 5.69 -10.67 -15.61
C GLU A 324 4.28 -10.59 -14.99
N ALA A 325 3.69 -11.74 -14.63
CA ALA A 325 2.42 -11.77 -13.92
C ALA A 325 2.48 -11.09 -12.54
N ALA A 326 3.56 -11.33 -11.78
CA ALA A 326 3.79 -10.72 -10.48
C ALA A 326 4.01 -9.19 -10.59
N THR A 327 4.66 -8.73 -11.65
CA THR A 327 4.83 -7.30 -11.95
C THR A 327 3.50 -6.62 -12.21
N LEU A 328 2.64 -7.20 -13.06
CA LEU A 328 1.29 -6.67 -13.33
C LEU A 328 0.41 -6.65 -12.07
N PHE A 329 0.53 -7.67 -11.22
CA PHE A 329 -0.18 -7.72 -9.94
C PHE A 329 0.32 -6.63 -8.97
N GLY A 330 1.65 -6.49 -8.85
CA GLY A 330 2.28 -5.45 -8.03
C GLY A 330 1.91 -4.04 -8.48
N TYR A 331 1.94 -3.78 -9.80
CA TYR A 331 1.46 -2.52 -10.38
C TYR A 331 -0.02 -2.23 -10.04
N SER A 332 -0.88 -3.25 -10.14
CA SER A 332 -2.31 -3.12 -9.81
C SER A 332 -2.56 -2.85 -8.32
N ALA A 333 -1.69 -3.34 -7.43
CA ALA A 333 -1.72 -3.01 -6.01
C ALA A 333 -1.20 -1.59 -5.74
N TYR A 334 -0.08 -1.23 -6.38
CA TYR A 334 0.58 0.05 -6.18
C TYR A 334 -0.34 1.22 -6.60
N THR A 335 -0.97 1.13 -7.76
CA THR A 335 -1.88 2.19 -8.25
C THR A 335 -3.12 2.43 -7.36
N ARG A 336 -3.51 1.43 -6.56
CA ARG A 336 -4.59 1.51 -5.56
C ARG A 336 -4.11 1.95 -4.17
N GLY A 337 -2.82 2.21 -3.99
CA GLY A 337 -2.24 2.60 -2.70
C GLY A 337 -1.90 1.43 -1.77
N ASP A 338 -2.05 0.17 -2.21
CA ASP A 338 -1.70 -1.01 -1.42
C ASP A 338 -0.19 -1.30 -1.54
N GLY A 339 0.62 -0.44 -0.92
CA GLY A 339 2.09 -0.50 -1.01
C GLY A 339 2.68 -1.79 -0.44
N VAL A 340 2.04 -2.41 0.55
CA VAL A 340 2.49 -3.67 1.14
C VAL A 340 2.30 -4.83 0.16
N LEU A 341 1.11 -4.97 -0.43
CA LEU A 341 0.87 -6.00 -1.44
C LEU A 341 1.73 -5.74 -2.69
N ALA A 342 1.90 -4.47 -3.09
CA ALA A 342 2.79 -4.10 -4.18
C ALA A 342 4.22 -4.58 -3.92
N GLY A 343 4.77 -4.31 -2.73
CA GLY A 343 6.11 -4.75 -2.37
C GLY A 343 6.26 -6.27 -2.34
N ILE A 344 5.26 -6.99 -1.81
CA ILE A 344 5.24 -8.47 -1.80
C ILE A 344 5.24 -9.03 -3.23
N ALA A 345 4.39 -8.49 -4.12
CA ALA A 345 4.29 -8.94 -5.50
C ALA A 345 5.53 -8.58 -6.33
N LEU A 346 6.10 -7.39 -6.16
CA LEU A 346 7.33 -6.98 -6.85
C LEU A 346 8.55 -7.77 -6.37
N ARG A 347 8.65 -8.08 -5.08
CA ARG A 347 9.66 -9.01 -4.56
C ARG A 347 9.51 -10.38 -5.18
N ALA A 348 8.29 -10.92 -5.21
CA ALA A 348 8.00 -12.18 -5.88
C ALA A 348 8.41 -12.16 -7.36
N ALA A 349 8.22 -11.04 -8.08
CA ALA A 349 8.67 -10.90 -9.45
C ALA A 349 10.21 -11.00 -9.57
N LEU A 350 10.93 -10.25 -8.74
CA LEU A 350 12.40 -10.20 -8.73
C LEU A 350 13.05 -11.50 -8.24
N ASP A 351 12.39 -12.23 -7.35
CA ASP A 351 12.84 -13.56 -6.92
C ASP A 351 12.69 -14.59 -8.06
N ALA A 352 11.71 -14.41 -8.95
CA ALA A 352 11.53 -15.27 -10.13
C ALA A 352 12.46 -14.88 -11.30
N ASP A 353 12.72 -13.59 -11.49
CA ASP A 353 13.60 -13.05 -12.52
C ASP A 353 14.25 -11.74 -12.01
N PRO A 354 15.51 -11.79 -11.53
CA PRO A 354 16.22 -10.64 -11.00
C PRO A 354 16.46 -9.51 -12.01
N ASP A 355 16.44 -9.82 -13.31
CA ASP A 355 16.70 -8.88 -14.40
C ASP A 355 15.42 -8.24 -14.97
N HIS A 356 14.25 -8.56 -14.38
CA HIS A 356 12.97 -8.05 -14.82
C HIS A 356 12.88 -6.51 -14.67
N THR A 357 13.00 -5.81 -15.80
CA THR A 357 13.24 -4.35 -15.82
C THR A 357 12.09 -3.56 -15.19
N ILE A 358 10.84 -3.86 -15.54
CA ILE A 358 9.68 -3.13 -15.01
C ILE A 358 9.53 -3.38 -13.50
N ALA A 359 9.78 -4.61 -13.04
CA ALA A 359 9.71 -4.95 -11.61
C ALA A 359 10.72 -4.14 -10.79
N ARG A 360 11.97 -4.02 -11.28
CA ARG A 360 13.01 -3.22 -10.62
C ARG A 360 12.65 -1.74 -10.56
N LEU A 361 12.09 -1.19 -11.63
CA LEU A 361 11.67 0.22 -11.67
C LEU A 361 10.54 0.50 -10.68
N LEU A 362 9.54 -0.38 -10.62
CA LEU A 362 8.43 -0.26 -9.68
C LEU A 362 8.88 -0.49 -8.22
N ASP A 363 9.76 -1.46 -7.95
CA ASP A 363 10.31 -1.72 -6.61
C ASP A 363 11.15 -0.53 -6.13
N THR A 364 11.94 0.07 -7.02
CA THR A 364 12.70 1.30 -6.73
C THR A 364 11.76 2.45 -6.42
N ALA A 365 10.74 2.68 -7.26
CA ALA A 365 9.76 3.74 -7.04
C ALA A 365 9.00 3.56 -5.72
N LEU A 366 8.67 2.32 -5.37
CA LEU A 366 8.04 1.99 -4.08
C LEU A 366 8.99 2.27 -2.91
N GLY A 367 10.26 1.87 -3.02
CA GLY A 367 11.28 2.10 -2.00
C GLY A 367 11.63 3.58 -1.78
N THR A 368 11.46 4.43 -2.80
CA THR A 368 11.65 5.88 -2.69
C THR A 368 10.39 6.64 -2.26
N GLY A 369 9.26 5.95 -2.10
CA GLY A 369 7.99 6.56 -1.67
C GLY A 369 7.26 7.35 -2.75
N MET A 370 7.43 6.99 -4.04
CA MET A 370 6.70 7.64 -5.13
C MET A 370 5.17 7.47 -4.92
N PRO A 371 4.38 8.54 -5.02
CA PRO A 371 2.96 8.45 -4.75
C PRO A 371 2.21 7.69 -5.87
N PRO A 372 1.10 6.98 -5.55
CA PRO A 372 0.38 6.16 -6.53
C PRO A 372 -0.06 6.89 -7.80
N HIS A 373 -0.42 8.18 -7.74
CA HIS A 373 -0.85 8.95 -8.91
C HIS A 373 0.26 9.11 -9.97
N GLU A 374 1.53 9.15 -9.55
CA GLU A 374 2.66 9.14 -10.49
C GLU A 374 2.76 7.79 -11.22
N ILE A 375 2.55 6.68 -10.50
CA ILE A 375 2.55 5.32 -11.06
C ILE A 375 1.38 5.11 -12.02
N ARG A 376 0.22 5.71 -11.76
CA ARG A 376 -0.95 5.65 -12.66
C ARG A 376 -0.65 6.18 -14.05
N LYS A 377 0.37 7.02 -14.23
CA LYS A 377 0.75 7.54 -15.56
C LYS A 377 1.09 6.42 -16.56
N LEU A 378 1.56 5.27 -16.08
CA LEU A 378 1.82 4.10 -16.92
C LEU A 378 0.56 3.55 -17.61
N ALA A 379 -0.62 3.73 -17.02
CA ALA A 379 -1.88 3.34 -17.63
C ALA A 379 -2.20 4.15 -18.89
N TYR A 380 -1.73 5.41 -18.99
CA TYR A 380 -1.88 6.22 -20.21
C TYR A 380 -1.04 5.67 -21.36
N SER A 381 0.19 5.23 -21.06
CA SER A 381 1.04 4.54 -22.05
C SER A 381 0.39 3.24 -22.51
N GLY A 382 -0.18 2.46 -21.59
CA GLY A 382 -0.94 1.26 -21.94
C GLY A 382 -2.16 1.56 -22.82
N ARG A 383 -2.91 2.63 -22.51
CA ARG A 383 -4.06 3.06 -23.32
C ARG A 383 -3.64 3.46 -24.73
N ALA A 384 -2.52 4.18 -24.88
CA ALA A 384 -1.98 4.52 -26.19
C ALA A 384 -1.60 3.26 -27.00
N LYS A 385 -0.95 2.28 -26.36
CA LYS A 385 -0.61 1.00 -27.00
C LYS A 385 -1.83 0.19 -27.42
N ALA A 386 -2.89 0.23 -26.63
CA ALA A 386 -4.15 -0.40 -27.01
C ALA A 386 -4.82 0.30 -28.20
N ALA A 387 -4.78 1.63 -28.24
CA ALA A 387 -5.34 2.43 -29.32
C ALA A 387 -4.61 2.17 -30.66
N GLU A 388 -3.29 1.97 -30.64
CA GLU A 388 -2.51 1.52 -31.81
C GLU A 388 -3.05 0.19 -32.38
N LEU A 389 -3.61 -0.68 -31.53
CA LEU A 389 -4.25 -1.95 -31.93
C LEU A 389 -5.75 -1.81 -32.25
N GLY A 390 -6.30 -0.58 -32.19
CA GLY A 390 -7.73 -0.32 -32.37
C GLY A 390 -8.61 -0.87 -31.25
N VAL A 391 -8.08 -0.92 -30.01
CA VAL A 391 -8.81 -1.33 -28.80
C VAL A 391 -8.91 -0.13 -27.87
N GLU A 392 -10.13 0.25 -27.49
CA GLU A 392 -10.36 1.36 -26.57
C GLU A 392 -10.47 0.87 -25.13
N PHE A 393 -9.79 1.57 -24.23
CA PHE A 393 -9.93 1.40 -22.79
C PHE A 393 -10.63 2.63 -22.20
N ASP A 394 -11.74 2.39 -21.52
CA ASP A 394 -12.42 3.38 -20.69
C ASP A 394 -11.79 3.39 -19.30
N LEU A 395 -11.03 4.45 -19.02
CA LEU A 395 -10.54 4.74 -17.68
C LEU A 395 -11.67 5.36 -16.85
N ARG A 396 -11.74 5.02 -15.56
CA ARG A 396 -12.69 5.61 -14.64
C ARG A 396 -12.38 7.10 -14.44
N ALA A 397 -13.41 7.90 -14.15
CA ALA A 397 -13.28 9.37 -14.06
C ALA A 397 -12.32 9.83 -12.94
N ASP A 398 -12.26 9.09 -11.84
CA ASP A 398 -11.36 9.28 -10.69
C ASP A 398 -9.88 9.00 -11.00
N TRP A 399 -9.58 8.38 -12.15
CA TRP A 399 -8.23 8.14 -12.64
C TRP A 399 -7.68 9.25 -13.53
N LEU A 400 -8.54 10.15 -14.00
CA LEU A 400 -8.19 11.24 -14.92
C LEU A 400 -7.77 12.54 -14.21
N GLN A 401 -7.80 12.58 -12.86
CA GLN A 401 -7.38 13.75 -12.08
C GLN A 401 -6.17 13.43 -11.18
N PRO A 402 -5.17 14.33 -11.11
CA PRO A 402 -3.91 14.13 -10.37
C PRO A 402 -4.03 14.13 -8.84
#